data_AF-A0A147BP66-F1
#
_entry.id   AF-A0A147BP66-F1
#
_cell.length_a   1.000
_cell.length_b   1.000
_cell.length_c   1.000
_cell.angle_alpha   90.00
_cell.angle_beta   90.00
_cell.angle_gamma   90.00
#
_symmetry.space_group_name_H-M   'P 1'
#
loop_
_entity.id
_entity.type
_entity.pdbx_description
1 polymer ?
#
loop_
_entity_poly.entity_id
_entity_poly.type
_entity_poly.pdbx_seq_one_letter_code
_entity_poly.pdbx_strand_id
1 'polypeptide(L)'
;WNECLPPRNDCRNDSGNDHFIMNPSEPGNRQFSNCSKEHMIAFISTLPTSCFELKAKQNCTTAVKELPGVSMNLTRICQIAHPNFLEWNLSEEQNGDCHFKCCSPLPDYSYYPTCEDHPLPDGAVCDRGKRCVRGTC
;
A
#
# COMPACT_ATOMS: atom_id res chain seq x y z
N TRP A 1 37.78 -8.65 -5.31
CA TRP A 1 37.89 -7.20 -5.59
C TRP A 1 36.54 -6.55 -5.93
N ASN A 2 35.38 -7.14 -5.56
CA ASN A 2 34.06 -6.62 -5.90
C ASN A 2 33.00 -6.81 -4.78
N GLU A 3 33.40 -6.78 -3.51
CA GLU A 3 32.44 -6.94 -2.38
C GLU A 3 31.90 -5.60 -1.84
N CYS A 4 32.32 -4.45 -2.40
CA CYS A 4 31.91 -3.12 -1.97
C CYS A 4 31.38 -2.23 -3.10
N LEU A 5 30.94 -2.81 -4.23
CA LEU A 5 30.27 -2.01 -5.25
C LEU A 5 28.82 -1.78 -4.83
N PRO A 6 28.29 -0.56 -5.01
CA PRO A 6 26.89 -0.28 -4.78
C PRO A 6 26.01 -1.25 -5.59
N PRO A 7 24.87 -1.65 -5.02
CA PRO A 7 24.29 -1.10 -3.79
C PRO A 7 24.75 -1.82 -2.51
N ARG A 8 24.64 -1.15 -1.36
CA ARG A 8 25.04 -1.70 -0.04
C ARG A 8 24.33 -3.03 0.23
N ASN A 9 25.05 -4.01 0.77
CA ASN A 9 24.47 -5.32 1.12
C ASN A 9 23.63 -5.31 2.41
N ASP A 10 23.73 -4.24 3.21
CA ASP A 10 22.99 -4.11 4.47
C ASP A 10 22.22 -2.78 4.52
N CYS A 11 20.88 -2.90 4.50
CA CYS A 11 19.94 -1.79 4.63
C CYS A 11 19.42 -1.59 6.07
N ARG A 12 19.93 -2.33 7.07
CA ARG A 12 19.43 -2.26 8.45
C ARG A 12 19.56 -0.88 9.10
N ASN A 13 20.52 -0.06 8.67
CA ASN A 13 20.65 1.30 9.22
C ASN A 13 19.52 2.26 8.79
N ASP A 14 18.77 1.91 7.75
CA ASP A 14 17.58 2.65 7.31
C ASP A 14 16.29 2.08 7.93
N SER A 15 16.38 1.07 8.81
CA SER A 15 15.22 0.44 9.46
C SER A 15 14.81 1.12 10.77
N GLY A 16 15.40 2.26 11.10
CA GLY A 16 15.08 3.00 12.32
C GLY A 16 13.76 3.75 12.18
N ASN A 17 12.64 3.14 12.62
CA ASN A 17 11.29 3.72 12.79
C ASN A 17 10.61 4.35 11.56
N ASP A 18 11.33 4.54 10.45
CA ASP A 18 10.78 5.08 9.23
C ASP A 18 10.17 3.95 8.41
N HIS A 19 8.85 3.93 8.36
CA HIS A 19 8.06 2.96 7.62
C HIS A 19 8.20 3.17 6.10
N PHE A 20 9.35 2.96 5.46
CA PHE A 20 9.51 3.21 4.01
C PHE A 20 8.72 2.23 3.11
N ILE A 21 8.50 2.55 1.83
CA ILE A 21 7.66 1.74 0.91
C ILE A 21 8.14 0.28 0.74
N MET A 22 9.42 0.01 0.96
CA MET A 22 10.01 -1.33 0.95
C MET A 22 10.04 -1.97 2.35
N ASN A 23 9.18 -1.53 3.28
CA ASN A 23 9.03 -2.14 4.59
C ASN A 23 8.55 -3.60 4.44
N PRO A 24 9.11 -4.55 5.22
CA PRO A 24 8.82 -5.97 5.08
C PRO A 24 7.42 -6.40 5.51
N SER A 25 6.72 -5.61 6.33
CA SER A 25 5.52 -6.05 7.04
C SER A 25 4.29 -5.17 6.79
N GLU A 26 4.45 -3.89 6.46
CA GLU A 26 3.32 -2.98 6.29
C GLU A 26 3.49 -2.03 5.10
N PRO A 27 2.38 -1.49 4.55
CA PRO A 27 2.45 -0.47 3.53
C PRO A 27 3.20 0.75 4.07
N GLY A 28 4.38 1.02 3.54
CA GLY A 28 5.17 2.14 4.02
C GLY A 28 4.54 3.52 3.77
N ASN A 29 5.09 4.53 4.44
CA ASN A 29 4.96 5.98 4.33
C ASN A 29 5.21 6.57 2.92
N ARG A 30 5.27 5.71 1.88
CA ARG A 30 5.39 6.06 0.45
C ARG A 30 6.69 6.75 0.06
N GLN A 31 7.67 6.80 0.97
CA GLN A 31 9.01 7.26 0.67
C GLN A 31 9.92 6.06 0.43
N PHE A 32 10.87 6.23 -0.48
CA PHE A 32 11.98 5.29 -0.61
C PHE A 32 13.05 5.62 0.42
N SER A 33 13.51 4.61 1.15
CA SER A 33 14.71 4.72 1.97
C SER A 33 15.93 5.06 1.11
N ASN A 34 17.01 5.52 1.73
CA ASN A 34 18.25 5.78 1.00
C ASN A 34 18.80 4.49 0.38
N CYS A 35 18.72 3.37 1.10
CA CYS A 35 19.09 2.06 0.58
C CYS A 35 18.25 1.69 -0.65
N SER A 36 16.92 1.86 -0.59
CA SER A 36 16.04 1.59 -1.75
C SER A 36 16.47 2.40 -2.97
N LYS A 37 16.82 3.69 -2.78
CA LYS A 37 17.30 4.56 -3.86
C LYS A 37 18.65 4.10 -4.41
N GLU A 38 19.60 3.73 -3.55
CA GLU A 38 20.90 3.20 -3.97
C GLU A 38 20.75 1.93 -4.82
N HIS A 39 19.90 0.99 -4.39
CA HIS A 39 19.60 -0.23 -5.13
C HIS A 39 18.94 0.06 -6.49
N MET A 40 17.96 0.97 -6.53
CA MET A 40 17.34 1.38 -7.80
C MET A 40 18.37 2.00 -8.75
N ILE A 41 19.21 2.93 -8.26
CA ILE A 41 20.23 3.59 -9.08
C ILE A 41 21.23 2.59 -9.63
N ALA A 42 21.75 1.70 -8.79
CA ALA A 42 22.72 0.69 -9.20
C ALA A 42 22.11 -0.24 -10.25
N PHE A 43 20.89 -0.71 -10.06
CA PHE A 43 20.20 -1.52 -11.07
C PHE A 43 20.00 -0.77 -12.39
N ILE A 44 19.44 0.44 -12.34
CA ILE A 44 19.18 1.30 -13.51
C ILE A 44 20.48 1.55 -14.29
N SER A 45 21.62 1.73 -13.61
CA SER A 45 22.93 1.97 -14.26
C SER A 45 23.45 0.78 -15.08
N THR A 46 22.93 -0.43 -14.87
CA THR A 46 23.30 -1.62 -15.66
C THR A 46 22.47 -1.75 -16.95
N LEU A 47 21.38 -1.01 -17.08
CA LEU A 47 20.46 -1.13 -18.20
C LEU A 47 20.95 -0.30 -19.41
N PRO A 48 20.83 -0.82 -20.64
CA PRO A 48 21.14 -0.06 -21.84
C PRO A 48 20.14 1.08 -22.04
N THR A 49 20.56 2.14 -22.73
CA THR A 49 19.71 3.31 -23.03
C THR A 49 18.41 2.93 -23.73
N SER A 50 18.43 1.88 -24.56
CA SER A 50 17.25 1.36 -25.26
C SER A 50 16.12 0.91 -24.33
N CYS A 51 16.40 0.54 -23.07
CA CYS A 51 15.36 0.23 -22.08
C CYS A 51 14.55 1.47 -21.64
N PHE A 52 15.14 2.66 -21.75
CA PHE A 52 14.50 3.93 -21.33
C PHE A 52 13.86 4.69 -22.49
N GLU A 53 14.29 4.41 -23.72
CA GLU A 53 13.73 5.01 -24.94
C GLU A 53 12.38 4.41 -25.36
N LEU A 54 11.96 3.33 -24.69
CA LEU A 54 10.74 2.61 -24.99
C LEU A 54 9.52 3.44 -24.57
N LYS A 55 8.97 4.19 -25.52
CA LYS A 55 7.70 4.90 -25.34
C LYS A 55 6.58 3.87 -25.29
N ALA A 56 5.67 4.01 -24.32
CA ALA A 56 4.46 3.20 -24.28
C ALA A 56 3.72 3.33 -25.62
N LYS A 57 3.32 2.20 -26.22
CA LYS A 57 2.57 2.17 -27.49
C LYS A 57 1.26 2.98 -27.40
N GLN A 58 0.72 3.08 -26.19
CA GLN A 58 -0.45 3.87 -25.86
C GLN A 58 -0.14 4.67 -24.61
N ASN A 59 -0.30 6.00 -24.69
CA ASN A 59 -0.35 6.84 -23.51
C ASN A 59 -1.72 6.61 -22.84
N CYS A 60 -1.78 5.71 -21.86
CA CYS A 60 -2.93 5.61 -20.99
C CYS A 60 -2.97 6.87 -20.11
N THR A 61 -3.65 7.92 -20.56
CA THR A 61 -3.97 9.06 -19.71
C THR A 61 -5.07 8.62 -18.76
N THR A 62 -4.68 8.12 -17.59
CA THR A 62 -5.56 8.06 -16.43
C THR A 62 -5.75 9.49 -15.93
N ALA A 63 -6.68 10.22 -16.55
CA ALA A 63 -7.15 11.50 -16.02
C ALA A 63 -7.96 11.21 -14.75
N VAL A 64 -7.27 10.85 -13.68
CA VAL A 64 -7.85 10.59 -12.36
C VAL A 64 -8.14 11.96 -11.74
N LYS A 65 -9.41 12.40 -11.82
CA LYS A 65 -9.84 13.70 -11.29
C LYS A 65 -10.03 13.70 -9.77
N GLU A 66 -10.16 12.52 -9.16
CA GLU A 66 -10.50 12.36 -7.76
C GLU A 66 -9.63 11.29 -7.12
N LEU A 67 -9.35 11.44 -5.83
CA LEU A 67 -8.56 10.45 -5.11
C LEU A 67 -9.30 9.10 -5.08
N PRO A 68 -8.57 7.96 -5.12
CA PRO A 68 -9.19 6.65 -5.33
C PRO A 68 -10.27 6.28 -4.29
N GLY A 69 -10.12 6.71 -3.04
CA GLY A 69 -11.06 6.50 -1.94
C GLY A 69 -12.36 7.33 -2.03
N VAL A 70 -12.47 8.27 -2.97
CA VAL A 70 -13.74 8.99 -3.23
C VAL A 70 -14.77 8.06 -3.88
N SER A 71 -14.33 7.20 -4.80
CA SER A 71 -15.23 6.36 -5.61
C SER A 71 -15.05 4.86 -5.36
N MET A 72 -14.14 4.45 -4.49
CA MET A 72 -13.90 3.04 -4.21
C MET A 72 -15.00 2.42 -3.35
N ASN A 73 -15.33 1.17 -3.65
CA ASN A 73 -16.24 0.36 -2.85
C ASN A 73 -15.43 -0.50 -1.87
N LEU A 74 -15.49 -0.19 -0.57
CA LEU A 74 -14.72 -0.89 0.48
C LEU A 74 -15.09 -2.38 0.57
N THR A 75 -16.36 -2.74 0.38
CA THR A 75 -16.79 -4.16 0.33
C THR A 75 -16.09 -4.90 -0.81
N ARG A 76 -15.91 -4.24 -1.96
CA ARG A 76 -15.18 -4.83 -3.09
C ARG A 76 -13.71 -5.07 -2.77
N ILE A 77 -13.10 -4.21 -1.96
CA ILE A 77 -11.72 -4.43 -1.45
C ILE A 77 -11.69 -5.70 -0.61
N CYS A 78 -12.63 -5.87 0.33
CA CYS A 78 -12.71 -7.08 1.15
C CYS A 78 -12.92 -8.35 0.32
N GLN A 79 -13.77 -8.30 -0.71
CA GLN A 79 -13.99 -9.44 -1.61
C GLN A 79 -12.73 -9.87 -2.37
N ILE A 80 -11.91 -8.90 -2.78
CA ILE A 80 -10.68 -9.17 -3.51
C ILE A 80 -9.58 -9.66 -2.56
N ALA A 81 -9.45 -9.03 -1.39
CA ALA A 81 -8.42 -9.36 -0.40
C ALA A 81 -8.70 -10.70 0.29
N HIS A 82 -9.97 -10.98 0.60
CA HIS A 82 -10.41 -12.14 1.39
C HIS A 82 -11.49 -12.93 0.66
N PRO A 83 -11.16 -13.60 -0.46
CA PRO A 83 -12.15 -14.31 -1.27
C PRO A 83 -12.77 -15.52 -0.55
N ASN A 84 -12.15 -16.01 0.52
CA ASN A 84 -12.59 -17.18 1.29
C ASN A 84 -13.42 -16.84 2.53
N PHE A 85 -13.72 -15.56 2.75
CA PHE A 85 -14.65 -15.15 3.80
C PHE A 85 -16.06 -15.66 3.48
N LEU A 86 -16.80 -16.07 4.51
CA LEU A 86 -18.17 -16.54 4.37
C LEU A 86 -19.09 -15.38 3.99
N GLU A 87 -18.86 -14.22 4.60
CA GLU A 87 -19.52 -12.96 4.30
C GLU A 87 -18.52 -11.80 4.44
N TRP A 88 -18.79 -10.68 3.78
CA TRP A 88 -17.93 -9.48 3.84
C TRP A 88 -18.66 -8.34 4.54
N ASN A 89 -18.51 -8.31 5.86
CA ASN A 89 -19.01 -7.24 6.70
C ASN A 89 -17.92 -6.18 6.89
N LEU A 90 -18.29 -4.91 6.75
CA LEU A 90 -17.38 -3.79 6.99
C LEU A 90 -17.52 -3.32 8.44
N SER A 91 -16.40 -3.06 9.09
CA SER A 91 -16.38 -2.27 10.33
C SER A 91 -15.56 -1.00 10.12
N GLU A 92 -16.18 0.12 10.45
CA GLU A 92 -15.68 1.50 10.28
C GLU A 92 -15.13 2.08 11.59
N GLU A 93 -15.00 1.27 12.64
CA GLU A 93 -14.58 1.72 13.97
C GLU A 93 -13.20 2.43 13.98
N GLN A 94 -12.35 2.09 13.02
CA GLN A 94 -10.99 2.63 12.89
C GLN A 94 -10.85 3.66 11.77
N ASN A 95 -11.96 4.15 11.19
CA ASN A 95 -11.91 5.11 10.10
C ASN A 95 -11.14 6.37 10.46
N GLY A 96 -11.20 6.81 11.73
CA GLY A 96 -10.46 7.97 12.24
C GLY A 96 -8.93 7.83 12.14
N ASP A 97 -8.42 6.60 12.17
CA ASP A 97 -7.01 6.27 11.97
C ASP A 97 -6.71 5.88 10.52
N CYS A 98 -7.63 6.17 9.58
CA CYS A 98 -7.53 5.78 8.19
C CYS A 98 -7.38 4.27 7.95
N HIS A 99 -8.08 3.47 8.76
CA HIS A 99 -8.18 2.02 8.60
C HIS A 99 -9.64 1.58 8.64
N PHE A 100 -9.92 0.43 8.05
CA PHE A 100 -11.22 -0.24 8.15
C PHE A 100 -11.01 -1.74 8.25
N LYS A 101 -11.99 -2.45 8.79
CA LYS A 101 -11.93 -3.90 8.95
C LYS A 101 -12.81 -4.62 7.95
N CYS A 102 -12.25 -5.65 7.34
CA CYS A 102 -13.01 -6.68 6.65
C CYS A 102 -13.30 -7.80 7.66
N CYS A 103 -14.57 -8.04 7.95
CA CYS A 103 -15.00 -9.03 8.93
C CYS A 103 -15.86 -10.12 8.26
N SER A 104 -15.70 -11.37 8.71
CA SER A 104 -16.54 -12.50 8.34
C SER A 104 -16.99 -13.24 9.59
N PRO A 105 -18.25 -13.73 9.63
CA PRO A 105 -18.66 -14.66 10.66
C PRO A 105 -17.81 -15.94 10.57
N LEU A 106 -17.69 -16.63 11.70
CA LEU A 106 -17.10 -17.96 11.78
C LEU A 106 -18.17 -19.04 11.57
N PRO A 107 -17.81 -20.22 11.02
CA PRO A 107 -18.77 -21.29 10.73
C PRO A 107 -19.46 -21.88 11.98
N ASP A 108 -18.88 -21.70 13.16
CA ASP A 108 -19.25 -22.39 14.41
C ASP A 108 -20.14 -21.56 15.35
N TYR A 109 -20.74 -20.47 14.86
CA TYR A 109 -21.52 -19.51 15.69
C TYR A 109 -20.69 -18.88 16.82
N SER A 110 -19.37 -18.78 16.68
CA SER A 110 -18.55 -17.90 17.54
C SER A 110 -19.18 -16.51 17.63
N TYR A 111 -19.26 -15.99 18.85
CA TYR A 111 -19.74 -14.63 19.12
C TYR A 111 -18.84 -13.56 18.46
N TYR A 112 -17.58 -13.89 18.19
CA TYR A 112 -16.61 -12.97 17.61
C TYR A 112 -16.34 -13.32 16.14
N PRO A 113 -16.56 -12.38 15.21
CA PRO A 113 -16.19 -12.57 13.81
C PRO A 113 -14.66 -12.56 13.66
N THR A 114 -14.15 -13.16 12.59
CA THR A 114 -12.77 -12.95 12.15
C THR A 114 -12.72 -11.61 11.42
N CYS A 115 -11.81 -10.72 11.81
CA CYS A 115 -11.63 -9.41 11.20
C CYS A 115 -10.17 -9.18 10.84
N GLU A 116 -9.95 -8.61 9.66
CA GLU A 116 -8.63 -8.25 9.13
C GLU A 116 -8.59 -6.74 8.87
N ASP A 117 -7.52 -6.08 9.30
CA ASP A 117 -7.31 -4.64 9.16
C ASP A 117 -6.80 -4.28 7.76
N HIS A 118 -7.39 -3.23 7.17
CA HIS A 118 -7.02 -2.71 5.86
C HIS A 118 -6.90 -1.18 5.90
N PRO A 119 -5.92 -0.58 5.19
CA PRO A 119 -5.81 0.86 5.11
C PRO A 119 -6.95 1.43 4.25
N LEU A 120 -7.54 2.55 4.70
CA LEU A 120 -8.46 3.33 3.88
C LEU A 120 -7.69 3.98 2.72
N PRO A 121 -8.19 3.88 1.49
CA PRO A 121 -7.57 4.55 0.36
C PRO A 121 -7.62 6.08 0.50
N ASP A 122 -6.64 6.76 -0.09
CA ASP A 122 -6.63 8.22 -0.14
C ASP A 122 -7.93 8.77 -0.71
N GLY A 123 -8.52 9.76 -0.05
CA GLY A 123 -9.80 10.36 -0.40
C GLY A 123 -11.00 9.73 0.30
N ALA A 124 -10.86 8.58 0.96
CA ALA A 124 -11.93 7.98 1.75
C ALA A 124 -12.30 8.88 2.93
N VAL A 125 -13.57 8.87 3.33
CA VAL A 125 -14.06 9.66 4.46
C VAL A 125 -13.61 8.99 5.76
N CYS A 126 -12.95 9.75 6.63
CA CYS A 126 -12.47 9.28 7.93
C CYS A 126 -13.20 9.93 9.11
N ASP A 127 -13.66 11.17 8.93
CA ASP A 127 -14.42 11.95 9.91
C ASP A 127 -15.26 13.01 9.16
N ARG A 128 -16.16 13.70 9.86
CA ARG A 128 -17.06 14.69 9.28
C ARG A 128 -16.26 15.81 8.60
N GLY A 129 -16.30 15.80 7.26
CA GLY A 129 -15.60 16.79 6.43
C GLY A 129 -14.10 16.55 6.28
N LYS A 130 -13.56 15.43 6.80
CA LYS A 130 -12.15 15.02 6.66
C LYS A 130 -12.04 13.80 5.76
N ARG A 131 -10.87 13.66 5.13
CA ARG A 131 -10.57 12.54 4.23
C ARG A 131 -9.17 12.03 4.49
N CYS A 132 -8.98 10.73 4.32
CA CYS A 132 -7.68 10.11 4.42
C CYS A 132 -6.73 10.61 3.33
N VAL A 133 -5.55 11.06 3.73
CA VAL A 133 -4.45 11.35 2.80
C VAL A 133 -3.18 10.80 3.44
N ARG A 134 -2.52 9.86 2.75
CA ARG A 134 -1.27 9.26 3.23
C ARG A 134 -1.39 8.56 4.58
N GLY A 135 -2.53 7.91 4.83
CA GLY A 135 -2.79 7.18 6.07
C GLY A 135 -3.12 8.08 7.27
N THR A 136 -3.46 9.34 7.04
CA THR A 136 -3.85 10.29 8.08
C THR A 136 -5.19 10.93 7.75
N CYS A 137 -6.04 11.06 8.77
CA CYS A 137 -7.27 11.84 8.76
C CYS A 137 -6.98 13.30 9.20
#